data_AF-A0A969FTN0-F1
#
_entry.id   AF-A0A969FTN0-F1
#
_cell.length_a   1.000
_cell.length_b   1.000
_cell.length_c   1.000
_cell.angle_alpha   90.00
_cell.angle_beta   90.00
_cell.angle_gamma   90.00
#
_symmetry.space_group_name_H-M   'P 1'
#
loop_
_entity.id
_entity.type
_entity.pdbx_description
1 polymer ?
#
loop_
_entity_poly.entity_id
_entity_poly.type
_entity_poly.pdbx_seq_one_letter_code
_entity_poly.pdbx_strand_id
1 'polypeptide(L)'
;MISLAGIVVNNAIVLCDFIIQDMKAGSSRRDAILNAGQTRLRPVMLTALTTVLGLVPLTAGINFDFLTFELLLGGESTDWWGPMGVSVIFGLTFATVLTLVVVPVTFDVLSQFSDFLTGKNRRRAA
;
A
#
# COMPACT_ATOMS: atom_id res chain seq x y z
N MET A 1 0.90 4.04 14.82
CA MET A 1 1.99 3.40 14.03
C MET A 1 1.81 1.87 13.91
N ILE A 2 1.52 1.13 14.99
CA ILE A 2 1.27 -0.33 14.93
C ILE A 2 0.11 -0.70 13.96
N SER A 3 -0.99 0.06 13.98
CA SER A 3 -2.12 -0.16 13.06
C SER A 3 -1.73 0.02 11.58
N LEU A 4 -0.89 1.02 11.26
CA LEU A 4 -0.37 1.25 9.91
C LEU A 4 0.49 0.10 9.40
N ALA A 5 1.36 -0.43 10.27
CA ALA A 5 2.20 -1.58 9.93
C ALA A 5 1.35 -2.79 9.50
N GLY A 6 0.22 -3.03 10.16
CA GLY A 6 -0.72 -4.10 9.77
C GLY A 6 -1.32 -3.89 8.37
N ILE A 7 -1.73 -2.67 8.04
CA ILE A 7 -2.28 -2.33 6.71
C ILE A 7 -1.22 -2.57 5.62
N VAL A 8 0.01 -2.10 5.87
CA VAL A 8 1.13 -2.24 4.93
C VAL A 8 1.50 -3.71 4.71
N VAL A 9 1.63 -4.49 5.80
CA VAL A 9 1.96 -5.92 5.73
C VAL A 9 0.87 -6.71 5.02
N ASN A 10 -0.41 -6.42 5.28
CA ASN A 10 -1.52 -7.07 4.60
C ASN A 10 -1.48 -6.80 3.08
N ASN A 11 -1.29 -5.54 2.70
CA ASN A 11 -1.13 -5.14 1.30
C ASN A 11 0.06 -5.85 0.61
N ALA A 12 1.18 -6.03 1.32
CA ALA A 12 2.37 -6.70 0.81
C ALA A 12 2.19 -8.22 0.66
N ILE A 13 1.58 -8.90 1.64
CA ILE A 13 1.31 -10.35 1.60
C ILE A 13 0.42 -10.68 0.39
N VAL A 14 -0.65 -9.91 0.23
CA VAL A 14 -1.64 -10.05 -0.84
C VAL A 14 -1.00 -9.86 -2.22
N LEU A 15 0.00 -8.98 -2.36
CA LEU A 15 0.76 -8.79 -3.60
C LEU A 15 1.68 -9.98 -3.89
N CYS A 16 2.46 -10.44 -2.91
CA CYS A 16 3.32 -11.61 -3.04
C CYS A 16 2.54 -12.88 -3.42
N ASP A 17 1.40 -13.11 -2.78
CA ASP A 17 0.57 -14.29 -3.04
C ASP A 17 0.03 -14.29 -4.48
N PHE A 18 -0.32 -13.11 -5.01
CA PHE A 18 -0.76 -12.96 -6.40
C PHE A 18 0.36 -13.26 -7.41
N ILE A 19 1.59 -12.81 -7.14
CA ILE A 19 2.73 -13.13 -8.00
C ILE A 19 3.01 -14.64 -8.01
N ILE A 20 2.94 -15.29 -6.84
CA ILE A 20 3.12 -16.74 -6.73
C ILE A 20 2.01 -17.50 -7.47
N GLN A 21 0.76 -17.05 -7.35
CA GLN A 21 -0.36 -17.62 -8.08
C GLN A 21 -0.20 -17.49 -9.61
N ASP A 22 0.17 -16.31 -10.09
CA ASP A 22 0.31 -16.04 -11.52
C ASP A 22 1.51 -16.81 -12.11
N MET A 23 2.61 -16.93 -11.36
CA MET A 23 3.73 -17.80 -11.71
C MET A 23 3.34 -19.29 -11.75
N LYS A 24 2.50 -19.76 -10.82
CA LYS A 24 1.96 -21.14 -10.83
C LYS A 24 1.02 -21.39 -12.01
N ALA A 25 0.35 -20.35 -12.50
CA ALA A 25 -0.50 -20.41 -13.70
C ALA A 25 0.31 -20.46 -15.01
N GLY A 26 1.64 -20.35 -14.95
CA GLY A 26 2.53 -20.46 -16.10
C GLY A 26 3.02 -19.13 -16.67
N SER A 27 2.64 -17.99 -16.07
CA SER A 27 3.13 -16.67 -16.48
C SER A 27 4.63 -16.55 -16.31
N SER A 28 5.29 -15.83 -17.23
CA SER A 28 6.70 -15.51 -17.08
C SER A 28 6.88 -14.62 -15.83
N ARG A 29 8.01 -14.77 -15.11
CA ARG A 29 8.28 -13.99 -13.88
C ARG A 29 8.04 -12.49 -14.07
N ARG A 30 8.45 -11.95 -15.21
CA ARG A 30 8.28 -10.52 -15.53
C ARG A 30 6.81 -10.15 -15.69
N ASP A 31 6.05 -10.97 -16.41
CA ASP A 31 4.63 -10.72 -16.65
C ASP A 31 3.82 -10.86 -15.35
N ALA A 32 4.15 -11.83 -14.52
CA ALA A 32 3.53 -12.03 -13.21
C ALA A 32 3.73 -10.83 -12.27
N ILE A 33 4.93 -10.24 -12.23
CA ILE A 33 5.22 -9.05 -11.45
C ILE A 33 4.44 -7.84 -11.99
N LEU A 34 4.43 -7.65 -13.31
CA LEU A 34 3.72 -6.52 -13.95
C LEU A 34 2.21 -6.60 -13.75
N ASN A 35 1.62 -7.80 -13.95
CA ASN A 35 0.19 -8.04 -13.76
C ASN A 35 -0.23 -7.90 -12.30
N ALA A 36 0.57 -8.44 -11.37
CA ALA A 36 0.32 -8.29 -9.94
C ALA A 36 0.42 -6.82 -9.49
N GLY A 37 1.41 -6.08 -10.01
CA GLY A 37 1.55 -4.65 -9.78
C GLY A 37 0.31 -3.86 -10.23
N GLN A 38 -0.14 -4.05 -11.47
CA GLN A 38 -1.32 -3.34 -12.01
C GLN A 38 -2.63 -3.71 -11.29
N THR A 39 -2.81 -5.00 -10.97
CA THR A 39 -4.06 -5.48 -10.36
C THR A 39 -4.19 -5.02 -8.91
N ARG A 40 -3.07 -4.94 -8.17
CA ARG A 40 -3.06 -4.58 -6.74
C ARG A 40 -2.92 -3.08 -6.48
N LEU A 41 -2.41 -2.30 -7.44
CA LEU A 41 -2.38 -0.83 -7.40
C LEU A 41 -3.77 -0.26 -7.05
N ARG A 42 -4.85 -0.84 -7.57
CA ARG A 42 -6.23 -0.39 -7.32
C ARG A 42 -6.65 -0.57 -5.85
N PRO A 43 -6.61 -1.78 -5.24
CA PRO A 43 -6.89 -1.97 -3.81
C PRO A 43 -6.05 -1.12 -2.85
N VAL A 44 -4.75 -0.99 -3.11
CA VAL A 44 -3.82 -0.23 -2.25
C VAL A 44 -4.13 1.27 -2.31
N MET A 45 -4.39 1.80 -3.51
CA MET A 45 -4.79 3.19 -3.67
C MET A 45 -6.17 3.46 -3.03
N LEU A 46 -7.13 2.54 -3.17
CA LEU A 46 -8.45 2.67 -2.55
C LEU A 46 -8.40 2.71 -1.02
N THR A 47 -7.59 1.84 -0.41
CA THR A 47 -7.41 1.83 1.06
C THR A 47 -6.73 3.11 1.53
N ALA A 48 -5.64 3.53 0.87
CA ALA A 48 -4.96 4.79 1.18
C ALA A 48 -5.91 5.99 1.06
N LEU A 49 -6.63 6.09 -0.07
CA LEU A 49 -7.57 7.18 -0.34
C LEU A 49 -8.70 7.21 0.70
N THR A 50 -9.29 6.05 1.02
CA THR A 50 -10.40 5.96 1.98
C THR A 50 -9.94 6.37 3.38
N THR A 51 -8.75 5.94 3.82
CA THR A 51 -8.19 6.35 5.11
C THR A 51 -7.86 7.84 5.16
N VAL A 52 -7.30 8.40 4.09
CA VAL A 52 -7.05 9.85 4.00
C VAL A 52 -8.38 10.61 4.04
N LEU A 53 -9.36 10.23 3.21
CA LEU A 53 -10.67 10.89 3.18
C LEU A 53 -11.43 10.79 4.51
N GLY A 54 -11.31 9.67 5.22
CA GLY A 54 -11.94 9.51 6.55
C GLY A 54 -11.24 10.30 7.66
N LEU A 55 -9.93 10.49 7.56
CA LEU A 55 -9.15 11.23 8.57
C LEU A 55 -9.08 12.73 8.31
N VAL A 56 -9.21 13.19 7.06
CA VAL A 56 -9.16 14.63 6.69
C VAL A 56 -10.17 15.49 7.47
N PRO A 57 -11.48 15.17 7.53
CA PRO A 57 -12.42 16.00 8.30
C PRO A 57 -12.15 15.93 9.81
N LEU A 58 -11.69 14.78 10.30
CA LEU A 58 -11.34 14.55 11.71
C LEU A 58 -10.12 15.37 12.14
N THR A 59 -9.09 15.44 11.30
CA THR A 59 -7.83 16.16 11.60
C THR A 59 -7.92 17.64 11.37
N ALA A 60 -8.72 18.07 10.38
CA ALA A 60 -8.96 19.47 10.10
C ALA A 60 -9.96 20.10 11.09
N GLY A 61 -10.57 19.32 11.99
CA GLY A 61 -11.51 19.82 12.99
C GLY A 61 -12.83 20.29 12.37
N ILE A 62 -13.12 19.80 11.17
CA ILE A 62 -14.33 20.09 10.42
C ILE A 62 -15.41 19.16 10.94
N ASN A 63 -16.18 19.64 11.91
CA ASN A 63 -17.38 18.94 12.35
C ASN A 63 -18.52 19.35 11.43
N PHE A 64 -18.84 18.48 10.47
CA PHE A 64 -20.01 18.62 9.63
C PHE A 64 -21.20 18.07 10.42
N ASP A 65 -21.97 18.94 11.06
CA ASP A 65 -23.17 18.49 11.78
C ASP A 65 -24.28 18.22 10.75
N PHE A 66 -24.57 16.93 10.52
CA PHE A 66 -25.59 16.48 9.56
C PHE A 66 -27.02 16.91 9.95
N LEU A 67 -27.27 17.25 11.22
CA LEU A 67 -28.58 17.69 11.70
C LEU A 67 -28.80 19.20 11.54
N THR A 68 -27.75 20.01 11.66
CA THR A 68 -27.84 21.48 11.56
C THR A 68 -27.29 22.05 10.25
N PHE A 69 -26.64 21.22 9.42
CA PHE A 69 -25.99 21.65 8.17
C PHE A 69 -24.97 22.78 8.36
N GLU A 70 -24.40 22.90 9.56
CA GLU A 70 -23.36 23.89 9.86
C GLU A 70 -21.97 23.28 9.85
N LEU A 71 -21.04 24.00 9.21
CA LEU A 71 -19.63 23.65 9.14
C LEU A 71 -18.91 24.29 10.33
N LEU A 72 -18.79 23.56 11.44
CA LEU A 72 -18.04 24.02 12.60
C LEU A 72 -16.55 23.72 12.38
N LEU A 73 -15.79 24.78 12.08
CA LEU A 73 -14.33 24.75 11.99
C LEU A 73 -13.74 25.05 13.38
N GLY A 74 -13.22 24.02 14.06
CA GLY A 74 -12.50 24.18 15.32
C GLY A 74 -13.23 23.68 16.57
N GLY A 75 -13.60 22.40 16.58
CA GLY A 75 -14.02 21.75 17.82
C GLY A 75 -12.83 21.47 18.75
N GLU A 76 -13.01 21.52 20.07
CA GLU A 76 -11.99 21.21 21.09
C GLU A 76 -11.36 19.80 20.92
N SER A 77 -12.03 18.93 20.15
CA SER A 77 -11.54 17.61 19.76
C SER A 77 -10.36 17.66 18.76
N THR A 78 -10.13 18.77 18.05
CA THR A 78 -9.05 18.87 17.06
C THR A 78 -7.66 18.88 17.69
N ASP A 79 -7.54 19.31 18.94
CA ASP A 79 -6.24 19.44 19.63
C ASP A 79 -5.58 18.08 19.90
N TRP A 80 -6.37 17.04 20.19
CA TRP A 80 -5.87 15.70 20.43
C TRP A 80 -5.79 14.86 19.14
N TRP A 81 -6.77 15.00 18.25
CA TRP A 81 -6.92 14.15 17.06
C TRP A 81 -6.19 14.71 15.83
N GLY A 82 -5.94 16.03 15.78
CA GLY A 82 -5.20 16.72 14.71
C GLY A 82 -3.80 16.15 14.47
N PRO A 83 -2.86 16.22 15.45
CA PRO A 83 -1.50 15.72 15.26
C PRO A 83 -1.44 14.20 15.03
N MET A 84 -2.35 13.45 15.67
CA MET A 84 -2.47 12.00 15.47
C MET A 84 -2.83 11.66 14.02
N GLY A 85 -3.89 12.23 13.46
CA GLY A 85 -4.31 11.87 12.12
C GLY A 85 -3.41 12.44 11.02
N VAL A 86 -2.77 13.60 11.22
CA VAL A 86 -1.74 14.11 10.29
C VAL A 86 -0.57 13.13 10.20
N SER A 87 -0.12 12.58 11.33
CA SER A 87 0.95 11.58 11.34
C SER A 87 0.56 10.28 10.62
N VAL A 88 -0.71 9.87 10.71
CA VAL A 88 -1.23 8.67 10.04
C VAL A 88 -1.38 8.89 8.53
N ILE A 89 -1.93 10.03 8.12
CA ILE A 89 -2.06 10.42 6.70
C ILE A 89 -0.67 10.44 6.05
N PHE A 90 0.27 11.15 6.65
CA PHE A 90 1.63 11.25 6.11
C PHE A 90 2.32 9.88 6.06
N GLY A 91 2.23 9.10 7.15
CA GLY A 91 2.80 7.76 7.23
C GLY A 91 2.20 6.80 6.20
N LEU A 92 0.90 6.83 5.98
CA LEU A 92 0.22 5.97 5.01
C LEU A 92 0.58 6.37 3.58
N THR A 93 0.50 7.66 3.23
CA THR A 93 0.84 8.14 1.89
C THR A 93 2.29 7.81 1.54
N PHE A 94 3.21 8.11 2.47
CA PHE A 94 4.64 7.79 2.28
C PHE A 94 4.88 6.28 2.17
N ALA A 95 4.31 5.48 3.07
CA ALA A 95 4.43 4.02 3.03
C ALA A 95 3.81 3.42 1.78
N THR A 96 2.73 3.99 1.25
CA THR A 96 2.06 3.50 0.03
C THR A 96 2.95 3.69 -1.20
N VAL A 97 3.51 4.89 -1.36
CA VAL A 97 4.48 5.19 -2.42
C VAL A 97 5.71 4.30 -2.28
N LEU A 98 6.22 4.19 -1.06
CA LEU A 98 7.38 3.35 -0.77
C LEU A 98 7.12 1.88 -1.08
N THR A 99 5.97 1.32 -0.69
CA THR A 99 5.61 -0.09 -0.92
C THR A 99 5.47 -0.39 -2.41
N LEU A 100 4.88 0.53 -3.18
CA LEU A 100 4.76 0.39 -4.63
C LEU A 100 6.12 0.34 -5.35
N VAL A 101 7.16 0.97 -4.81
CA VAL A 101 8.53 0.94 -5.38
C VAL A 101 9.37 -0.18 -4.79
N VAL A 102 9.34 -0.34 -3.47
CA VAL A 102 10.18 -1.28 -2.72
C VAL A 102 9.75 -2.72 -2.97
N VAL A 103 8.46 -3.03 -3.05
CA VAL A 103 8.02 -4.41 -3.29
C VAL A 103 8.48 -4.96 -4.64
N PRO A 104 8.30 -4.28 -5.79
CA PRO A 104 8.79 -4.81 -7.07
C PRO A 104 10.32 -4.91 -7.11
N VAL A 105 11.05 -3.96 -6.53
CA VAL A 105 12.52 -4.01 -6.46
C VAL A 105 12.99 -5.17 -5.58
N THR A 106 12.38 -5.35 -4.40
CA THR A 106 12.72 -6.44 -3.49
C THR A 106 12.40 -7.78 -4.13
N PHE A 107 11.26 -7.90 -4.83
CA PHE A 107 10.92 -9.11 -5.55
C PHE A 107 11.93 -9.42 -6.66
N ASP A 108 12.34 -8.43 -7.45
CA ASP A 108 13.34 -8.61 -8.49
C ASP A 108 14.69 -9.07 -7.90
N VAL A 109 15.19 -8.39 -6.87
CA VAL A 109 16.42 -8.76 -6.15
C VAL A 109 16.33 -10.16 -5.55
N LEU A 110 15.23 -10.51 -4.88
CA LEU A 110 15.05 -11.82 -4.27
C LEU A 110 14.95 -12.92 -5.35
N SER A 111 14.35 -12.60 -6.50
CA SER A 111 14.25 -13.52 -7.63
C SER A 111 15.60 -13.76 -8.31
N GLN A 112 16.42 -12.72 -8.46
CA GLN A 112 17.80 -12.83 -8.95
C GLN A 112 18.67 -13.62 -7.97
N PHE A 113 18.52 -13.39 -6.66
CA PHE A 113 19.24 -14.13 -5.62
C PHE A 113 18.82 -15.60 -5.58
N SER A 114 17.53 -15.89 -5.77
CA SER A 114 17.01 -17.25 -5.92
C SER A 114 17.55 -17.92 -7.18
N ASP A 115 17.64 -17.22 -8.32
CA ASP A 115 18.20 -17.78 -9.55
C ASP A 115 19.72 -18.03 -9.46
N PHE A 116 20.43 -17.18 -8.71
CA PHE A 116 21.84 -17.38 -8.38
C PHE A 116 22.05 -18.60 -7.48
N LEU A 117 21.22 -18.78 -6.44
CA LEU A 117 21.26 -19.94 -5.56
C LEU A 117 20.82 -21.24 -6.25
N THR A 118 19.89 -21.17 -7.21
CA THR A 118 19.37 -22.35 -7.93
C THR A 118 20.21 -22.73 -9.16
N GLY A 119 21.27 -21.97 -9.48
CA GLY A 119 22.27 -22.34 -10.48
C GLY A 119 21.73 -22.55 -11.91
N LYS A 120 20.57 -21.99 -12.26
CA LYS A 120 19.93 -22.19 -13.58
C LYS A 120 20.39 -21.15 -14.60
N ASN A 121 21.70 -21.03 -14.81
CA ASN A 121 22.28 -20.00 -15.68
C ASN A 121 22.73 -20.51 -17.06
N ARG A 122 21.95 -21.38 -17.75
CA ARG A 122 22.43 -21.92 -19.04
C ARG A 122 21.42 -22.35 -20.13
N ARG A 123 20.18 -21.84 -20.17
CA ARG A 123 19.20 -22.30 -21.20
C ARG A 123 18.29 -21.26 -21.89
N ARG A 124 18.59 -19.95 -21.87
CA ARG A 124 17.80 -18.95 -22.62
C ARG A 124 18.56 -18.14 -23.67
N ALA A 125 19.71 -18.66 -24.14
CA ALA A 125 20.46 -18.08 -25.26
C ALA A 125 20.62 -19.08 -26.43
N ALA A 126 19.56 -19.82 -26.75
CA ALA A 126 19.43 -20.63 -27.96
C ALA A 126 18.08 -20.36 -28.60
#